data_AF-A0A6G0YFQ5-F1
#
_entry.id   AF-A0A6G0YFQ5-F1
#
_cell.length_a   1.000
_cell.length_b   1.000
_cell.length_c   1.000
_cell.angle_alpha   90.00
_cell.angle_beta   90.00
_cell.angle_gamma   90.00
#
_symmetry.space_group_name_H-M   'P 1'
#
loop_
_entity.id
_entity.type
_entity.pdbx_description
1 polymer ?
#
loop_
_entity_poly.entity_id
_entity_poly.type
_entity_poly.pdbx_seq_one_letter_code
_entity_poly.pdbx_strand_id
1 'polypeptide(L)'
;MSDPEKLEQLSASVKRLDNLFSRFQAEQTVIINSLVIVSRSDEYESVDSPVTDTVKAVIDEIYKIVDRVSEATVAIQPVPIRQSFSALPKINLPSFNGSIVNWCAFRDSFKSFVHDDTNVDNIHKFQLLSQSLTGSALSVIKSIPLSASNYNVAWAALTDRFENKRLLATAHLDKLFTFKPMAQESVPTLIAF
;
A
#
# COMPACT_ATOMS: atom_id res chain seq x y z
N MET A 1 -6.97 8.75 0.48
CA MET A 1 -8.38 9.10 0.69
C MET A 1 -8.70 8.72 2.13
N SER A 2 -8.55 9.65 3.07
CA SER A 2 -9.10 9.45 4.42
C SER A 2 -10.59 9.71 4.34
N ASP A 3 -11.40 8.70 4.62
CA ASP A 3 -12.86 8.84 4.65
C ASP A 3 -13.25 9.88 5.71
N PRO A 4 -13.96 10.97 5.34
CA PRO A 4 -14.44 11.96 6.31
C PRO A 4 -15.36 11.32 7.37
N GLU A 5 -16.02 10.23 6.99
CA GLU A 5 -16.83 9.40 7.87
C GLU A 5 -16.02 8.78 9.02
N LYS A 6 -14.75 8.41 8.80
CA LYS A 6 -13.88 7.85 9.84
C LYS A 6 -13.41 8.89 10.85
N LEU A 7 -13.23 10.14 10.41
CA LEU A 7 -12.87 11.25 11.30
C LEU A 7 -14.05 11.66 12.19
N GLU A 8 -15.27 11.64 11.64
CA GLU A 8 -16.48 11.90 12.40
C GLU A 8 -16.74 10.78 13.44
N GLN A 9 -16.57 9.51 13.04
CA GLN A 9 -16.65 8.37 13.95
C GLN A 9 -15.58 8.41 15.05
N LEU A 10 -14.36 8.85 14.74
CA LEU A 10 -13.29 9.00 15.71
C LEU A 10 -13.61 10.11 16.73
N SER A 11 -14.07 11.27 16.27
CA SER A 11 -14.49 12.38 17.14
C SER A 11 -15.66 11.98 18.06
N ALA A 12 -16.65 11.26 17.53
CA ALA A 12 -17.75 10.74 18.31
C ALA A 12 -17.28 9.72 19.37
N SER A 13 -16.30 8.87 19.02
CA SER A 13 -15.74 7.87 19.92
C SER A 13 -14.93 8.50 21.06
N VAL A 14 -14.14 9.54 20.77
CA VAL A 14 -13.39 10.30 21.80
C VAL A 14 -14.35 10.96 22.79
N LYS A 15 -15.38 11.67 22.29
CA LYS A 15 -16.40 12.29 23.16
C LYS A 15 -17.12 11.27 24.06
N ARG A 16 -17.37 10.06 23.54
CA ARG A 16 -17.97 8.97 24.31
C ARG A 16 -17.02 8.46 25.38
N LEU A 17 -15.73 8.33 25.06
CA LEU A 17 -14.70 7.91 26.01
C LEU A 17 -14.57 8.92 27.16
N ASP A 18 -14.60 10.21 26.88
CA ASP A 18 -14.58 11.26 27.91
C ASP A 18 -15.75 11.21 28.87
N ASN A 19 -16.95 11.00 28.32
CA ASN A 19 -18.15 10.88 29.12
C ASN A 19 -18.06 9.67 30.07
N LEU A 20 -17.61 8.52 29.54
CA LEU A 20 -17.44 7.31 30.33
C LEU A 20 -16.36 7.48 31.41
N PHE A 21 -15.24 8.12 31.07
CA PHE A 21 -14.14 8.32 32.00
C PHE A 21 -14.48 9.34 33.10
N SER A 22 -15.17 10.42 32.74
CA SER A 22 -15.65 11.42 33.72
C SER A 22 -16.60 10.78 34.73
N ARG A 23 -17.50 9.91 34.24
CA ARG A 23 -18.41 9.15 35.10
C ARG A 23 -17.66 8.15 35.98
N PHE A 24 -16.69 7.42 35.43
CA PHE A 24 -15.85 6.49 36.20
C PHE A 24 -15.10 7.23 37.32
N GLN A 25 -14.46 8.36 37.03
CA GLN A 25 -13.77 9.15 38.06
C GLN A 25 -14.72 9.65 39.15
N ALA A 26 -15.95 10.06 38.79
CA ALA A 26 -16.94 10.48 39.77
C ALA A 26 -17.34 9.32 40.70
N GLU A 27 -17.58 8.12 40.15
CA GLU A 27 -17.88 6.93 40.93
C GLU A 27 -16.69 6.54 41.85
N GLN A 28 -15.46 6.58 41.32
CA GLN A 28 -14.23 6.33 42.09
C GLN A 28 -14.01 7.35 43.22
N THR A 29 -14.31 8.63 42.97
CA THR A 29 -14.22 9.72 43.96
C THR A 29 -15.21 9.50 45.11
N VAL A 30 -16.41 9.01 44.82
CA VAL A 30 -17.40 8.67 45.85
C VAL A 30 -16.91 7.50 46.69
N ILE A 31 -16.37 6.45 46.05
CA ILE A 31 -15.83 5.27 46.72
C ILE A 31 -14.69 5.67 47.67
N ILE A 32 -13.68 6.40 47.18
CA ILE A 32 -12.55 6.81 48.02
C ILE A 32 -12.99 7.72 49.18
N ASN A 33 -13.89 8.67 48.94
CA ASN A 33 -14.43 9.52 50.01
C ASN A 33 -15.17 8.70 51.07
N SER A 34 -15.94 7.67 50.66
CA SER A 34 -16.59 6.76 51.60
C SER A 34 -15.59 5.90 52.40
N LEU A 35 -14.51 5.45 51.75
CA LEU A 35 -13.46 4.65 52.40
C LEU A 35 -12.64 5.49 53.38
N VAL A 36 -12.40 6.76 53.05
CA VAL A 36 -11.76 7.74 53.94
C VAL A 36 -12.59 7.92 55.22
N ILE A 37 -13.93 8.01 55.12
CA ILE A 37 -14.81 8.10 56.30
C ILE A 37 -14.69 6.86 57.19
N VAL A 38 -14.50 5.67 56.60
CA VAL A 38 -14.37 4.40 57.34
C VAL A 38 -12.89 4.12 57.72
N SER A 39 -11.96 5.03 57.43
CA SER A 39 -10.51 4.85 57.65
C SER A 39 -9.92 3.60 56.97
N ARG A 40 -10.46 3.22 55.80
CA ARG A 40 -10.01 2.09 54.96
C ARG A 40 -9.49 2.55 53.59
N SER A 41 -8.97 3.77 53.53
CA SER A 41 -8.45 4.35 52.28
C SER A 41 -7.19 3.66 51.78
N ASP A 42 -6.46 2.98 52.66
CA ASP A 42 -5.28 2.16 52.35
C ASP A 42 -5.59 0.97 51.43
N GLU A 43 -6.79 0.38 51.55
CA GLU A 43 -7.22 -0.70 50.65
C GLU A 43 -7.40 -0.22 49.21
N TYR A 44 -7.91 1.00 49.04
CA TYR A 44 -8.06 1.62 47.73
C TYR A 44 -6.71 1.96 47.10
N GLU A 45 -5.78 2.48 47.90
CA GLU A 45 -4.43 2.83 47.44
C GLU A 45 -3.67 1.59 46.95
N SER A 46 -3.86 0.44 47.60
CA SER A 46 -3.20 -0.82 47.22
C SER A 46 -3.85 -1.54 46.03
N VAL A 47 -5.16 -1.45 45.85
CA VAL A 47 -5.90 -2.34 44.92
C VAL A 47 -6.46 -1.57 43.72
N ASP A 48 -7.15 -0.47 43.96
CA ASP A 48 -7.90 0.25 42.93
C ASP A 48 -7.09 1.40 42.30
N SER A 49 -6.24 2.09 43.08
CA SER A 49 -5.36 3.16 42.59
C SER A 49 -4.53 2.76 41.36
N PRO A 50 -3.76 1.65 41.36
CA PRO A 50 -2.95 1.27 40.21
C PRO A 50 -3.82 1.02 38.96
N VAL A 51 -5.00 0.43 39.12
CA VAL A 51 -5.94 0.23 38.02
C VAL A 51 -6.41 1.57 37.47
N THR A 52 -6.81 2.50 38.35
CA THR A 52 -7.23 3.84 37.89
C THR A 52 -6.11 4.58 37.18
N ASP A 53 -4.87 4.46 37.65
CA ASP A 53 -3.69 5.10 37.05
C ASP A 53 -3.35 4.50 35.69
N THR A 54 -3.46 3.18 35.53
CA THR A 54 -3.32 2.56 34.20
C THR A 54 -4.39 3.03 33.22
N VAL A 55 -5.65 3.18 33.67
CA VAL A 55 -6.73 3.71 32.83
C VAL A 55 -6.47 5.16 32.44
N LYS A 56 -5.98 6.00 33.36
CA LYS A 56 -5.59 7.40 33.04
C LYS A 56 -4.48 7.42 31.99
N ALA A 57 -3.44 6.58 32.14
CA ALA A 57 -2.31 6.51 31.22
C ALA A 57 -2.74 6.09 29.80
N VAL A 58 -3.63 5.10 29.67
CA VAL A 58 -4.17 4.66 28.38
C VAL A 58 -4.99 5.77 27.71
N ILE A 59 -5.76 6.54 28.47
CA ILE A 59 -6.54 7.68 27.95
C ILE A 59 -5.62 8.79 27.46
N ASP A 60 -4.56 9.12 28.21
CA ASP A 60 -3.52 10.08 27.78
C ASP A 60 -2.83 9.63 26.48
N GLU A 61 -2.59 8.33 26.31
CA GLU A 61 -2.02 7.77 25.09
C GLU A 61 -2.97 7.91 23.90
N ILE A 62 -4.27 7.65 24.09
CA ILE A 62 -5.31 7.86 23.08
C ILE A 62 -5.38 9.35 22.69
N TYR A 63 -5.29 10.27 23.66
CA TYR A 63 -5.27 11.70 23.39
C TYR A 63 -4.05 12.14 22.58
N LYS A 64 -2.86 11.61 22.87
CA LYS A 64 -1.65 11.85 22.06
C LYS A 64 -1.81 11.34 20.63
N ILE A 65 -2.51 10.23 20.42
CA ILE A 65 -2.81 9.72 19.07
C ILE A 65 -3.77 10.66 18.34
N VAL A 66 -4.82 11.14 19.00
CA VAL A 66 -5.80 12.08 18.44
C VAL A 66 -5.18 13.44 18.11
N ASP A 67 -4.28 13.94 18.96
CA ASP A 67 -3.57 15.20 18.77
C ASP A 67 -2.59 15.12 17.59
N ARG A 68 -1.84 14.01 17.47
CA ARG A 68 -0.98 13.74 16.30
C ARG A 68 -1.76 13.62 14.99
N VAL A 69 -2.98 13.09 15.03
CA VAL A 69 -3.89 13.05 13.86
C VAL A 69 -4.44 14.43 13.53
N SER A 70 -4.59 15.31 14.53
CA SER A 70 -5.05 16.70 14.37
C SER A 70 -3.94 17.66 13.90
N GLU A 71 -2.74 17.62 14.48
CA GLU A 71 -1.59 18.45 14.07
C GLU A 71 -1.11 18.13 12.65
N ALA A 72 -1.20 16.86 12.22
CA ALA A 72 -0.93 16.45 10.84
C ALA A 72 -1.88 17.11 9.81
N THR A 73 -2.95 17.78 10.25
CA THR A 73 -3.88 18.53 9.37
C THR A 73 -3.67 20.06 9.39
N VAL A 74 -2.87 20.62 10.30
CA VAL A 74 -2.77 22.09 10.50
C VAL A 74 -1.41 22.68 10.08
N ALA A 75 -0.34 21.88 10.00
CA ALA A 75 1.02 22.39 9.69
C ALA A 75 1.31 22.59 8.18
N ILE A 76 0.44 23.26 7.42
CA ILE A 76 0.74 23.68 6.03
C ILE A 76 0.56 25.21 5.90
N GLN A 77 1.62 25.97 6.18
CA GLN A 77 1.75 27.39 5.79
C GLN A 77 2.05 27.48 4.27
N PRO A 78 1.50 28.47 3.53
CA PRO A 78 1.70 28.60 2.09
C PRO A 78 3.00 29.35 1.78
N VAL A 79 4.10 28.62 1.54
CA VAL A 79 5.34 29.17 0.95
C VAL A 79 5.31 28.93 -0.57
N PRO A 80 5.53 29.96 -1.41
CA PRO A 80 5.46 29.83 -2.86
C PRO A 80 6.79 29.30 -3.40
N ILE A 81 7.02 27.98 -3.29
CA ILE A 81 8.08 27.28 -4.03
C ILE A 81 7.52 25.94 -4.53
N ARG A 82 7.25 25.91 -5.84
CA ARG A 82 7.04 24.76 -6.74
C ARG A 82 6.05 23.70 -6.27
N GLN A 83 4.86 23.79 -6.84
CA GLN A 83 3.89 22.71 -6.94
C GLN A 83 4.59 21.37 -7.18
N SER A 84 4.49 20.48 -6.19
CA SER A 84 3.73 19.27 -6.43
C SER A 84 2.86 19.01 -5.20
N PHE A 85 1.61 19.49 -5.27
CA PHE A 85 0.52 18.57 -4.96
C PHE A 85 0.87 17.22 -5.60
N SER A 86 0.43 16.10 -5.06
CA SER A 86 -0.95 15.81 -5.37
C SER A 86 -1.36 14.48 -4.77
N ALA A 87 -2.02 14.55 -3.62
CA ALA A 87 -2.50 13.39 -2.88
C ALA A 87 -1.33 12.42 -2.56
N LEU A 88 -1.57 11.31 -1.86
CA LEU A 88 -0.92 10.14 -2.42
C LEU A 88 -1.41 10.16 -3.88
N PRO A 89 -0.58 10.19 -4.94
CA PRO A 89 -1.09 9.61 -6.16
C PRO A 89 -1.67 8.30 -5.64
N LYS A 90 -2.98 8.05 -5.84
CA LYS A 90 -3.45 6.65 -5.85
C LYS A 90 -2.26 5.94 -6.45
N ILE A 91 -1.54 5.09 -5.70
CA ILE A 91 -0.39 4.42 -6.29
C ILE A 91 -1.08 3.76 -7.45
N ASN A 92 -0.94 4.35 -8.63
CA ASN A 92 -1.73 3.99 -9.77
C ASN A 92 -0.86 2.85 -10.18
N LEU A 93 -1.12 1.72 -9.52
CA LEU A 93 -0.31 0.56 -9.65
C LEU A 93 -0.17 0.39 -11.14
N PRO A 94 1.07 0.42 -11.63
CA PRO A 94 1.33 0.73 -13.02
C PRO A 94 0.46 -0.22 -13.83
N SER A 95 -0.53 0.33 -14.54
CA SER A 95 -1.52 -0.55 -15.13
C SER A 95 -0.87 -1.22 -16.31
N PHE A 96 -0.82 -2.55 -16.28
CA PHE A 96 -0.17 -3.31 -17.32
C PHE A 96 -1.21 -4.05 -18.14
N ASN A 97 -1.37 -3.60 -19.39
CA ASN A 97 -2.32 -4.13 -20.35
C ASN A 97 -1.82 -5.37 -21.12
N GLY A 98 -0.55 -5.75 -20.94
CA GLY A 98 0.10 -6.80 -21.72
C GLY A 98 1.05 -6.31 -22.82
N SER A 99 1.38 -5.01 -22.89
CA SER A 99 2.36 -4.49 -23.85
C SER A 99 3.80 -4.89 -23.47
N ILE A 100 4.43 -5.76 -24.26
CA ILE A 100 5.80 -6.26 -24.03
C ILE A 100 6.81 -5.11 -23.87
N VAL A 101 6.63 -4.00 -24.61
CA VAL A 101 7.50 -2.81 -24.54
C VAL A 101 7.52 -2.19 -23.14
N ASN A 102 6.37 -2.21 -22.46
CA ASN A 102 6.20 -1.61 -21.14
C ASN A 102 6.42 -2.64 -20.01
N TRP A 103 6.68 -3.91 -20.34
CA TRP A 103 6.87 -4.98 -19.35
C TRP A 103 8.05 -4.70 -18.44
N CYS A 104 9.21 -4.30 -18.97
CA CYS A 104 10.39 -4.00 -18.16
C CYS A 104 10.13 -2.90 -17.13
N ALA A 105 9.53 -1.79 -17.57
CA ALA A 105 9.21 -0.66 -16.69
C ALA A 105 8.18 -1.03 -15.61
N PHE A 106 7.15 -1.81 -15.97
CA PHE A 106 6.16 -2.33 -15.04
C PHE A 106 6.80 -3.28 -14.03
N ARG A 107 7.58 -4.27 -14.50
CA ARG A 107 8.25 -5.27 -13.67
C ARG A 107 9.12 -4.60 -12.62
N ASP A 108 9.99 -3.68 -13.04
CA ASP A 108 10.95 -3.04 -12.13
C ASP A 108 10.23 -2.15 -11.10
N SER A 109 9.19 -1.43 -11.52
CA SER A 109 8.35 -0.66 -10.61
C SER A 109 7.62 -1.56 -9.62
N PHE A 110 6.91 -2.59 -10.10
CA PHE A 110 6.15 -3.49 -9.25
C PHE A 110 7.05 -4.28 -8.29
N LYS A 111 8.28 -4.61 -8.72
CA LYS A 111 9.25 -5.30 -7.87
C LYS A 111 9.67 -4.44 -6.68
N SER A 112 10.05 -3.19 -6.96
CA SER A 112 10.46 -2.21 -5.96
C SER A 112 9.33 -1.87 -4.97
N PHE A 113 8.09 -1.75 -5.47
CA PHE A 113 6.95 -1.34 -4.63
C PHE A 113 6.26 -2.48 -3.87
N VAL A 114 6.25 -3.69 -4.41
CA VAL A 114 5.38 -4.77 -3.91
C VAL A 114 6.14 -6.07 -3.66
N HIS A 115 7.03 -6.46 -4.58
CA HIS A 115 7.70 -7.76 -4.48
C HIS A 115 8.75 -7.77 -3.37
N ASP A 116 9.57 -6.72 -3.29
CA ASP A 116 10.69 -6.62 -2.34
C ASP A 116 10.25 -6.13 -0.95
N ASP A 117 9.01 -5.68 -0.79
CA ASP A 117 8.45 -5.31 0.51
C ASP A 117 8.12 -6.56 1.34
N THR A 118 8.80 -6.72 2.47
CA THR A 118 8.61 -7.81 3.45
C THR A 118 7.40 -7.60 4.36
N ASN A 119 6.80 -6.41 4.39
CA ASN A 119 5.63 -6.12 5.23
C ASN A 119 4.30 -6.51 4.56
N VAL A 120 4.32 -6.90 3.27
CA VAL A 120 3.12 -7.25 2.51
C VAL A 120 3.02 -8.78 2.39
N ASP A 121 1.91 -9.38 2.84
CA ASP A 121 1.68 -10.81 2.62
C ASP A 121 1.54 -11.18 1.15
N ASN A 122 1.94 -12.39 0.79
CA ASN A 122 1.83 -12.89 -0.58
C ASN A 122 0.40 -12.85 -1.14
N ILE A 123 -0.62 -13.02 -0.29
CA ILE A 123 -2.03 -12.89 -0.71
C ILE A 123 -2.35 -11.45 -1.13
N HIS A 124 -1.90 -10.46 -0.35
CA HIS A 124 -2.06 -9.05 -0.65
C HIS A 124 -1.25 -8.66 -1.91
N LYS A 125 -0.02 -9.18 -2.06
CA LYS A 125 0.78 -9.02 -3.29
C LYS A 125 0.03 -9.53 -4.53
N PHE A 126 -0.66 -10.67 -4.42
CA PHE A 126 -1.40 -11.23 -5.55
C PHE A 126 -2.69 -10.44 -5.86
N GLN A 127 -3.43 -10.00 -4.84
CA GLN A 127 -4.57 -9.11 -5.04
C GLN A 127 -4.15 -7.82 -5.74
N LEU A 128 -3.01 -7.27 -5.33
CA LEU A 128 -2.45 -6.05 -5.85
C LEU A 128 -1.97 -6.23 -7.31
N LEU A 129 -1.31 -7.35 -7.59
CA LEU A 129 -0.95 -7.77 -8.94
C LEU A 129 -2.19 -7.87 -9.83
N SER A 130 -3.25 -8.53 -9.36
CA SER A 130 -4.50 -8.69 -10.12
C SER A 130 -5.20 -7.37 -10.43
N GLN A 131 -5.12 -6.38 -9.53
CA GLN A 131 -5.70 -5.04 -9.75
C GLN A 131 -4.85 -4.20 -10.71
N SER A 132 -3.55 -4.46 -10.78
CA SER A 132 -2.62 -3.75 -11.67
C SER A 132 -2.74 -4.22 -13.13
N LEU A 133 -3.19 -5.46 -13.32
CA LEU A 133 -3.19 -6.11 -14.63
C LEU A 133 -4.52 -5.89 -15.34
N THR A 134 -4.43 -5.56 -16.63
CA THR A 134 -5.58 -5.36 -17.50
C THR A 134 -5.39 -6.12 -18.82
N GLY A 135 -6.48 -6.38 -19.54
CA GLY A 135 -6.45 -6.98 -20.88
C GLY A 135 -5.70 -8.32 -20.95
N SER A 136 -4.71 -8.41 -21.84
CA SER A 136 -3.99 -9.65 -22.15
C SER A 136 -3.16 -10.18 -20.98
N ALA A 137 -2.69 -9.28 -20.10
CA ALA A 137 -1.91 -9.67 -18.93
C ALA A 137 -2.79 -10.27 -17.82
N LEU A 138 -3.99 -9.74 -17.63
CA LEU A 138 -4.98 -10.29 -16.69
C LEU A 138 -5.41 -11.71 -17.08
N SER A 139 -5.54 -11.98 -18.39
CA SER A 139 -5.88 -13.32 -18.89
C SER A 139 -4.84 -14.40 -18.52
N VAL A 140 -3.58 -14.04 -18.29
CA VAL A 140 -2.52 -14.98 -17.88
C VAL A 140 -2.74 -15.49 -16.47
N ILE A 141 -3.13 -14.59 -15.57
CA ILE A 141 -3.32 -14.92 -14.15
C ILE A 141 -4.75 -15.36 -13.84
N LYS A 142 -5.71 -15.14 -14.74
CA LYS A 142 -7.12 -15.52 -14.54
C LYS A 142 -7.32 -17.03 -14.37
N SER A 143 -6.43 -17.86 -14.92
CA SER A 143 -6.44 -19.32 -14.75
C SER A 143 -5.86 -19.77 -13.40
N ILE A 144 -5.22 -18.86 -12.65
CA ILE A 144 -4.54 -19.16 -11.39
C ILE A 144 -5.42 -18.65 -10.23
N PRO A 145 -5.81 -19.52 -9.28
CA PRO A 145 -6.64 -19.10 -8.17
C PRO A 145 -5.86 -18.19 -7.21
N LEU A 146 -6.52 -17.11 -6.78
CA LEU A 146 -5.99 -16.10 -5.87
C LEU A 146 -5.66 -16.71 -4.49
N SER A 147 -4.41 -17.08 -4.28
CA SER A 147 -3.91 -17.67 -3.03
C SER A 147 -2.47 -17.24 -2.76
N ALA A 148 -2.08 -17.17 -1.48
CA ALA A 148 -0.73 -16.77 -1.05
C ALA A 148 0.37 -17.65 -1.66
N SER A 149 0.13 -18.96 -1.75
CA SER A 149 1.06 -19.93 -2.35
C SER A 149 1.18 -19.79 -3.86
N ASN A 150 0.15 -19.27 -4.53
CA ASN A 150 0.09 -19.16 -5.98
C ASN A 150 0.64 -17.82 -6.51
N TYR A 151 0.94 -16.85 -5.64
CA TYR A 151 1.53 -15.57 -6.05
C TYR A 151 2.81 -15.77 -6.87
N ASN A 152 3.73 -16.61 -6.39
CA ASN A 152 5.00 -16.88 -7.08
C ASN A 152 4.77 -17.52 -8.46
N VAL A 153 3.77 -18.41 -8.57
CA VAL A 153 3.39 -19.05 -9.83
C VAL A 153 2.81 -18.01 -10.80
N ALA A 154 1.94 -17.14 -10.33
CA ALA A 154 1.37 -16.06 -11.14
C ALA A 154 2.44 -15.08 -11.64
N TRP A 155 3.34 -14.66 -10.76
CA TRP A 155 4.45 -13.77 -11.12
C TRP A 155 5.40 -14.42 -12.14
N ALA A 156 5.73 -15.70 -11.95
CA ALA A 156 6.55 -16.46 -12.89
C ALA A 156 5.86 -16.61 -14.26
N ALA A 157 4.56 -16.90 -14.31
CA ALA A 157 3.81 -17.03 -15.57
C ALA A 157 3.73 -15.71 -16.35
N LEU A 158 3.55 -14.58 -15.66
CA LEU A 158 3.64 -13.24 -16.26
C LEU A 158 5.03 -12.97 -16.83
N THR A 159 6.06 -13.29 -16.04
CA THR A 159 7.44 -13.11 -16.44
C THR A 159 7.77 -13.97 -17.66
N ASP A 160 7.46 -15.26 -17.66
CA ASP A 160 7.70 -16.15 -18.80
C ASP A 160 6.99 -15.67 -20.09
N ARG A 161 5.77 -15.15 -19.98
CA ARG A 161 5.00 -14.72 -21.15
C ARG A 161 5.44 -13.37 -21.71
N PHE A 162 5.81 -12.41 -20.87
CA PHE A 162 6.12 -11.03 -21.30
C PHE A 162 7.62 -10.69 -21.28
N GLU A 163 8.45 -11.45 -20.56
CA GLU A 163 9.91 -11.36 -20.60
C GLU A 163 10.52 -12.20 -21.74
N ASN A 164 9.69 -12.93 -22.51
CA ASN A 164 10.18 -13.91 -23.48
C ASN A 164 10.97 -13.27 -24.64
N LYS A 165 12.28 -13.19 -24.43
CA LYS A 165 13.33 -12.80 -25.39
C LYS A 165 13.30 -13.62 -26.69
N ARG A 166 12.60 -14.77 -26.74
CA ARG A 166 12.39 -15.52 -27.99
C ARG A 166 11.56 -14.74 -29.00
N LEU A 167 10.54 -13.97 -28.60
CA LEU A 167 9.74 -13.20 -29.56
C LEU A 167 10.55 -12.04 -30.15
N LEU A 168 11.38 -11.40 -29.32
CA LEU A 168 12.31 -10.34 -29.74
C LEU A 168 13.41 -10.92 -30.65
N ALA A 169 13.98 -12.06 -30.28
CA ALA A 169 14.95 -12.78 -31.11
C ALA A 169 14.34 -13.25 -32.43
N THR A 170 13.13 -13.83 -32.44
CA THR A 170 12.45 -14.24 -33.67
C THR A 170 12.09 -13.03 -34.53
N ALA A 171 11.68 -11.89 -33.97
CA ALA A 171 11.44 -10.67 -34.74
C ALA A 171 12.74 -10.07 -35.34
N HIS A 172 13.86 -10.15 -34.61
CA HIS A 172 15.18 -9.79 -35.15
C HIS A 172 15.66 -10.77 -36.22
N LEU A 173 15.43 -12.08 -36.02
CA LEU A 173 15.77 -13.13 -36.99
C LEU A 173 14.89 -13.04 -38.24
N ASP A 174 13.58 -12.83 -38.12
CA ASP A 174 12.68 -12.60 -39.25
C ASP A 174 13.13 -11.38 -40.06
N LYS A 175 13.55 -10.28 -39.42
CA LYS A 175 14.11 -9.12 -40.15
C LYS A 175 15.44 -9.44 -40.85
N LEU A 176 16.28 -10.28 -40.27
CA LEU A 176 17.52 -10.77 -40.90
C LEU A 176 17.24 -11.72 -42.08
N PHE A 177 16.22 -12.57 -41.97
CA PHE A 177 15.87 -13.55 -43.02
C PHE A 177 14.91 -12.98 -44.08
N THR A 178 14.22 -11.87 -43.80
CA THR A 178 13.41 -11.11 -44.77
C THR A 178 14.25 -10.10 -45.56
N PHE A 179 15.56 -10.01 -45.28
CA PHE A 179 16.48 -9.26 -46.13
C PHE A 179 16.49 -9.91 -47.51
N LYS A 180 15.77 -9.29 -48.45
CA LYS A 180 15.85 -9.62 -49.87
C LYS A 180 17.33 -9.48 -50.24
N PRO A 181 18.00 -10.51 -50.78
CA PRO A 181 19.35 -10.33 -51.29
C PRO A 181 19.28 -9.16 -52.27
N MET A 182 20.04 -8.09 -52.02
CA MET A 182 20.33 -7.17 -53.11
C MET A 182 21.06 -8.02 -54.14
N ALA A 183 20.38 -8.33 -55.24
CA ALA A 183 21.05 -8.61 -56.49
C ALA A 183 21.75 -7.31 -56.90
N GLN A 184 22.89 -7.01 -56.25
CA GLN A 184 23.83 -6.07 -56.80
C GLN A 184 24.37 -6.70 -58.08
N GLU A 185 23.85 -6.16 -59.17
CA GLU A 185 24.49 -5.94 -60.45
C GLU A 185 25.42 -7.06 -60.91
N SER A 186 24.89 -7.90 -61.78
CA SER A 186 25.73 -8.78 -62.57
C SER A 186 26.73 -7.94 -63.39
N VAL A 187 27.92 -8.53 -63.56
CA VAL A 187 29.08 -7.99 -64.27
C VAL A 187 28.86 -7.56 -65.74
N PRO A 188 27.78 -7.90 -66.50
CA PRO A 188 27.66 -7.46 -67.90
C PRO A 188 27.67 -5.94 -68.11
N THR A 189 27.32 -5.13 -67.10
CA THR A 189 27.33 -3.66 -67.20
C THR A 189 28.74 -3.07 -67.07
N LEU A 190 29.71 -3.83 -66.55
CA LEU A 190 31.10 -3.40 -66.31
C LEU A 190 32.06 -3.70 -67.49
N ILE A 191 31.57 -4.36 -68.55
CA ILE A 191 32.38 -4.75 -69.73
C ILE A 191 31.98 -3.91 -70.97
N ALA A 192 31.09 -2.91 -70.82
CA ALA A 192 30.58 -2.09 -71.91
C ALA A 192 31.19 -0.67 -71.97
N PHE A 193 32.48 -0.54 -71.63
CA PHE A 193 33.29 0.66 -71.90
C PHE A 193 34.64 0.27 -72.51
#